data_AF-A0A7Y2Y0V5-F1
#
_entry.id   AF-A0A7Y2Y0V5-F1
#
_cell.length_a   1.000
_cell.length_b   1.000
_cell.length_c   1.000
_cell.angle_alpha   90.00
_cell.angle_beta   90.00
_cell.angle_gamma   90.00
#
_symmetry.space_group_name_H-M   'P 1'
#
loop_
_entity.id
_entity.type
_entity.pdbx_description
1 polymer ?
#
loop_
_entity_poly.entity_id
_entity_poly.type
_entity_poly.pdbx_seq_one_letter_code
_entity_poly.pdbx_strand_id
1 'polypeptide(L)'
;LSSASFPDGILIMLADQPFVNADYLKKLIYHFENGDGGIICSNYGKKLGVPAIFSRKYFTKLQGLGGDEGAGGIIKTHRGDSYSLDAGNIVMDLDTHEDYISLKSLNTQSDL
;
A
#
# COMPACT_ATOMS: atom_id res chain seq x y z
N LEU A 1 -18.26 -20.52 20.93
CA LEU A 1 -18.22 -19.97 19.55
C LEU A 1 -17.40 -18.69 19.62
N SER A 2 -16.16 -18.68 19.14
CA SER A 2 -15.40 -17.42 19.07
C SER A 2 -16.14 -16.50 18.10
N SER A 3 -16.63 -15.36 18.59
CA SER A 3 -17.15 -14.31 17.74
C SER A 3 -16.06 -13.95 16.73
N ALA A 4 -16.31 -14.14 15.44
CA ALA A 4 -15.42 -13.65 14.41
C ALA A 4 -15.30 -12.13 14.58
N SER A 5 -14.13 -11.65 15.01
CA SER A 5 -13.87 -10.21 15.09
C SER A 5 -13.76 -9.70 13.67
N PHE A 6 -14.68 -8.85 13.25
CA PHE A 6 -14.55 -8.21 11.95
C PHE A 6 -13.34 -7.26 11.97
N PRO A 7 -12.50 -7.23 10.92
CA PRO A 7 -11.31 -6.39 10.91
C PRO A 7 -11.68 -4.91 10.81
N ASP A 8 -10.98 -4.05 11.57
CA ASP A 8 -11.23 -2.60 11.58
C ASP A 8 -10.68 -1.87 10.35
N GLY A 9 -9.74 -2.51 9.66
CA GLY A 9 -9.24 -2.06 8.37
C GLY A 9 -8.67 -3.21 7.55
N ILE A 10 -8.44 -2.96 6.27
CA ILE A 10 -7.74 -3.88 5.38
C ILE A 10 -6.52 -3.19 4.77
N LEU A 11 -5.40 -3.90 4.73
CA LEU A 11 -4.22 -3.50 3.98
C LEU A 11 -4.34 -4.05 2.55
N ILE A 12 -4.24 -3.17 1.56
CA ILE A 12 -4.17 -3.53 0.14
C ILE A 12 -2.77 -3.19 -0.36
N MET A 13 -2.14 -4.12 -1.07
CA MET A 13 -0.86 -3.96 -1.76
C MET A 13 -0.88 -4.69 -3.11
N LEU A 14 0.04 -4.33 -4.00
CA LEU A 14 0.20 -5.02 -5.28
C LEU A 14 1.18 -6.20 -5.13
N ALA A 15 1.02 -7.22 -5.97
CA ALA A 15 1.84 -8.43 -5.91
C ALA A 15 3.22 -8.26 -6.57
N ASP A 16 3.36 -7.25 -7.43
CA ASP A 16 4.56 -6.90 -8.22
C ASP A 16 5.49 -5.89 -7.54
N GLN A 17 5.29 -5.66 -6.23
CA GLN A 17 6.08 -4.76 -5.39
C GLN A 17 7.04 -5.51 -4.45
N PRO A 18 8.15 -6.08 -4.95
CA PRO A 18 9.03 -6.94 -4.16
C PRO A 18 9.83 -6.19 -3.08
N PHE A 19 9.99 -4.88 -3.23
CA PHE A 19 10.79 -4.06 -2.31
C PHE A 19 10.00 -3.57 -1.08
N VAL A 20 8.69 -3.79 -1.05
CA VAL A 20 7.84 -3.48 0.09
C VAL A 20 8.22 -4.43 1.24
N ASN A 21 8.80 -3.87 2.30
CA ASN A 21 9.27 -4.64 3.44
C ASN A 21 8.34 -4.55 4.64
N ALA A 22 8.53 -5.47 5.60
CA ALA A 22 7.71 -5.56 6.80
C ALA A 22 7.74 -4.29 7.66
N ASP A 23 8.88 -3.59 7.72
CA ASP A 23 9.01 -2.38 8.52
C ASP A 23 8.17 -1.23 7.95
N TYR A 24 8.05 -1.14 6.63
CA TYR A 24 7.16 -0.19 6.01
C TYR A 24 5.68 -0.52 6.27
N LEU A 25 5.29 -1.79 6.15
CA LEU A 25 3.92 -2.21 6.44
C LEU A 25 3.55 -1.96 7.91
N LYS A 26 4.48 -2.19 8.85
CA LYS A 26 4.30 -1.86 10.27
C LYS A 26 4.11 -0.37 10.50
N LYS A 27 4.78 0.51 9.75
CA LYS A 27 4.53 1.96 9.84
C LYS A 27 3.11 2.31 9.40
N LEU A 28 2.61 1.72 8.32
CA LEU A 28 1.22 1.92 7.90
C LEU A 28 0.25 1.48 9.01
N ILE A 29 0.48 0.31 9.61
CA ILE A 29 -0.33 -0.21 10.73
C ILE A 29 -0.28 0.73 11.93
N TYR A 30 0.91 1.20 12.32
CA TYR A 30 1.08 2.12 13.44
C TYR A 30 0.24 3.40 13.27
N HIS A 31 0.30 4.03 12.11
CA HIS A 31 -0.49 5.24 11.83
C HIS A 31 -2.00 4.95 11.77
N PHE A 32 -2.38 3.75 11.33
CA PHE A 32 -3.78 3.32 11.34
C PHE A 32 -4.30 3.14 12.78
N GLU A 33 -3.54 2.46 13.63
CA GLU A 33 -3.88 2.23 15.04
C GLU A 33 -3.92 3.53 15.85
N ASN A 34 -3.10 4.52 15.50
CA ASN A 34 -3.16 5.86 16.10
C ASN A 34 -4.36 6.70 15.65
N GLY A 35 -5.08 6.27 14.62
CA GLY A 35 -6.23 7.00 14.10
C GLY A 35 -5.87 8.23 13.27
N ASP A 36 -4.69 8.26 12.65
CA ASP A 36 -4.20 9.42 11.89
C ASP A 36 -5.02 9.70 10.60
N GLY A 37 -5.85 8.76 10.19
CA GLY A 37 -6.79 8.91 9.08
C GLY A 37 -7.62 7.65 8.84
N GLY A 38 -8.71 7.79 8.09
CA GLY A 38 -9.48 6.62 7.65
C GLY A 38 -8.81 5.87 6.49
N ILE A 39 -7.81 6.47 5.86
CA ILE A 39 -6.92 5.85 4.88
C ILE A 39 -5.47 6.15 5.26
N ILE A 40 -4.63 5.13 5.42
CA ILE A 40 -3.18 5.31 5.54
C ILE A 40 -2.54 4.81 4.25
N CYS A 41 -1.86 5.66 3.49
CA CYS A 41 -1.41 5.31 2.15
C CYS A 41 0.05 5.65 1.87
N SER A 42 0.58 5.06 0.81
CA SER A 42 1.92 5.33 0.31
C SER A 42 1.94 6.57 -0.59
N ASN A 43 2.92 7.44 -0.41
CA ASN A 43 3.20 8.59 -1.25
C ASN A 43 4.41 8.32 -2.15
N TYR A 44 4.19 8.32 -3.45
CA TYR A 44 5.19 8.12 -4.50
C TYR A 44 5.78 9.46 -4.99
N GLY A 45 5.68 10.51 -4.17
CA GLY A 45 6.01 11.89 -4.51
C GLY A 45 4.95 12.59 -5.37
N LYS A 46 4.60 12.01 -6.53
CA LYS A 46 3.62 12.60 -7.48
C LYS A 46 2.19 12.09 -7.27
N LYS A 47 2.03 10.90 -6.70
CA LYS A 47 0.74 10.23 -6.51
C LYS A 47 0.67 9.55 -5.15
N LEU A 48 -0.55 9.44 -4.63
CA LEU A 48 -0.85 8.59 -3.49
C LEU A 48 -1.35 7.24 -4.02
N GLY A 49 -0.98 6.16 -3.37
CA GLY A 49 -1.30 4.81 -3.82
C GLY A 49 -1.20 3.76 -2.71
N VAL A 50 -1.43 2.52 -3.10
CA VAL A 50 -1.13 1.34 -2.27
C VAL A 50 0.39 1.10 -2.21
N PRO A 51 0.98 0.39 -1.22
CA PRO A 51 0.34 -0.21 -0.07
C PRO A 51 -0.43 0.81 0.77
N ALA A 52 -1.67 0.48 1.11
CA ALA A 52 -2.54 1.37 1.87
C ALA A 52 -3.52 0.59 2.75
N ILE A 53 -3.78 1.11 3.95
CA ILE A 53 -4.79 0.62 4.87
C ILE A 53 -6.05 1.45 4.70
N PHE A 54 -7.18 0.78 4.53
CA PHE A 54 -8.50 1.37 4.47
C PHE A 54 -9.30 0.95 5.69
N SER A 55 -9.76 1.92 6.49
CA SER A 55 -10.70 1.66 7.59
C SER A 55 -12.01 1.07 7.07
N ARG A 56 -12.73 0.37 7.95
CA ARG A 56 -14.02 -0.29 7.68
C ARG A 56 -15.01 0.59 6.90
N LYS A 57 -15.04 1.91 7.14
CA LYS A 57 -15.95 2.85 6.46
C LYS A 57 -15.76 2.89 4.94
N TYR A 58 -14.62 2.42 4.43
CA TYR A 58 -14.32 2.34 3.01
C TYR A 58 -14.64 0.99 2.36
N PHE A 59 -15.03 -0.04 3.13
CA PHE A 59 -15.24 -1.38 2.58
C PHE A 59 -16.30 -1.40 1.49
N THR A 60 -17.43 -0.70 1.68
CA THR A 60 -18.47 -0.61 0.64
C THR A 60 -17.96 0.08 -0.64
N LYS A 61 -17.10 1.10 -0.51
CA LYS A 61 -16.49 1.75 -1.68
C LYS A 61 -15.50 0.82 -2.39
N LEU A 62 -14.72 0.06 -1.63
CA LEU A 62 -13.78 -0.94 -2.16
C LEU A 62 -14.50 -2.09 -2.88
N GLN A 63 -15.62 -2.57 -2.33
CA GLN A 63 -16.47 -3.58 -2.97
C GLN A 63 -17.13 -3.08 -4.25
N GLY A 64 -17.36 -1.76 -4.36
CA GLY A 64 -17.92 -1.12 -5.54
C GLY A 64 -16.90 -0.77 -6.63
N LEU A 65 -15.62 -1.09 -6.46
CA LEU A 65 -14.62 -0.89 -7.51
C LEU A 65 -14.96 -1.76 -8.73
N GLY A 66 -14.79 -1.21 -9.92
CA GLY A 66 -15.05 -1.90 -11.18
C GLY A 66 -14.33 -1.23 -12.35
N GLY A 67 -14.10 -2.00 -13.43
CA GLY A 67 -13.33 -1.54 -14.58
C GLY A 67 -11.86 -1.29 -14.24
N ASP A 68 -11.28 -0.21 -14.79
CA ASP A 68 -9.88 0.17 -14.62
C ASP A 68 -9.61 0.99 -13.34
N GLU A 69 -10.64 1.29 -12.54
CA GLU A 69 -10.46 2.05 -11.30
C GLU A 69 -10.07 1.16 -10.13
N GLY A 70 -8.80 1.26 -9.73
CA GLY A 70 -8.28 0.62 -8.52
C GLY A 70 -8.49 1.44 -7.24
N ALA A 71 -8.04 0.88 -6.11
CA ALA A 71 -8.13 1.51 -4.79
C ALA A 71 -7.48 2.92 -4.73
N GLY A 72 -6.52 3.22 -5.61
CA GLY A 72 -5.93 4.56 -5.75
C GLY A 72 -6.94 5.68 -6.05
N GLY A 73 -8.04 5.38 -6.76
CA GLY A 73 -9.12 6.34 -7.01
C GLY A 73 -9.84 6.77 -5.73
N ILE A 74 -10.03 5.83 -4.80
CA ILE A 74 -10.62 6.09 -3.48
C ILE A 74 -9.70 7.01 -2.69
N ILE A 75 -8.39 6.75 -2.66
CA ILE A 75 -7.40 7.58 -1.98
C ILE A 75 -7.43 9.01 -2.54
N LYS A 76 -7.42 9.15 -3.87
CA LYS A 76 -7.46 10.46 -4.53
C LYS A 76 -8.71 11.26 -4.16
N THR A 77 -9.86 10.60 -4.11
CA THR A 77 -11.15 11.24 -3.79
C THR A 77 -11.24 11.64 -2.32
N HIS A 78 -10.58 10.92 -1.42
CA HIS A 78 -10.67 11.14 0.03
C HIS A 78 -9.33 11.60 0.63
N ARG A 79 -8.60 12.46 -0.08
CA ARG A 79 -7.32 13.02 0.40
C ARG A 79 -7.42 13.71 1.76
N GLY A 80 -8.56 14.34 2.07
CA GLY A 80 -8.77 15.00 3.37
C GLY A 80 -8.89 14.04 4.56
N ASP A 81 -9.10 12.74 4.31
CA ASP A 81 -9.15 11.69 5.33
C ASP A 81 -7.98 10.69 5.17
N SER A 82 -7.00 11.05 4.33
CA SER A 82 -5.83 10.23 4.04
C SER A 82 -4.60 10.77 4.78
N TYR A 83 -3.91 9.88 5.49
CA TYR A 83 -2.57 10.14 6.00
C TYR A 83 -1.56 9.41 5.12
N SER A 84 -0.52 10.12 4.65
CA SER A 84 0.43 9.57 3.67
C SER A 84 1.83 9.43 4.22
N LEU A 85 2.46 8.28 3.99
CA LEU A 85 3.87 8.04 4.27
C LEU A 85 4.69 8.19 3.00
N ASP A 86 5.84 8.87 3.09
CA ASP A 86 6.82 8.86 2.01
C ASP A 86 7.34 7.44 1.80
N ALA A 87 7.14 6.94 0.58
CA ALA A 87 7.46 5.58 0.20
C ALA A 87 8.82 5.46 -0.48
N GLY A 88 9.54 6.57 -0.76
CA GLY A 88 10.87 6.52 -1.37
C GLY A 88 10.98 5.50 -2.53
N ASN A 89 11.98 4.62 -2.47
CA ASN A 89 12.23 3.58 -3.48
C ASN A 89 11.64 2.20 -3.13
N ILE A 90 10.98 2.04 -1.98
CA ILE A 90 10.50 0.72 -1.51
C ILE A 90 9.20 0.26 -2.18
N VAL A 91 8.53 1.16 -2.91
CA VAL A 91 7.31 0.87 -3.68
C VAL A 91 7.58 0.84 -5.19
N MET A 92 8.82 0.56 -5.58
CA MET A 92 9.17 0.39 -6.98
C MET A 92 8.54 -0.90 -7.54
N ASP A 93 7.79 -0.75 -8.63
CA ASP A 93 7.15 -1.85 -9.36
C ASP A 93 8.19 -2.55 -10.27
N LEU A 94 8.10 -3.88 -10.41
CA LEU A 94 8.90 -4.64 -11.38
C LEU A 94 8.14 -4.82 -12.70
N ASP A 95 8.08 -3.76 -13.51
CA ASP A 95 7.26 -3.76 -14.72
C ASP A 95 8.01 -4.23 -15.98
N THR A 96 9.33 -4.03 -16.03
CA THR A 96 10.13 -4.26 -17.24
C THR A 96 11.17 -5.36 -17.08
N HIS A 97 11.65 -5.88 -18.21
CA HIS A 97 12.76 -6.83 -18.21
C HIS A 97 14.04 -6.18 -17.64
N GLU A 98 14.21 -4.88 -17.90
CA GLU A 98 15.29 -4.06 -17.36
C GLU A 98 15.21 -3.94 -15.83
N ASP A 99 14.01 -3.77 -15.26
CA ASP A 99 13.81 -3.74 -13.80
C ASP A 99 14.22 -5.08 -13.17
N TYR A 100 13.84 -6.18 -13.80
CA TYR A 100 14.24 -7.53 -13.38
C TYR A 100 15.75 -7.77 -13.47
N ILE A 101 16.41 -7.36 -14.57
CA ILE A 101 17.87 -7.47 -14.73
C ILE A 101 18.58 -6.64 -13.64
N SER A 102 18.09 -5.42 -13.39
CA SER A 102 18.65 -4.53 -12.36
C SER A 102 18.55 -5.19 -10.98
N LEU A 103 17.40 -5.77 -10.63
CA LEU A 103 17.22 -6.51 -9.38
C LEU A 103 18.15 -7.73 -9.28
N LYS A 104 18.28 -8.51 -10.36
CA LYS A 104 19.17 -9.68 -10.40
C LYS A 104 20.64 -9.29 -10.17
N SER A 105 21.08 -8.15 -10.71
CA SER A 105 22.44 -7.65 -10.54
C SER A 105 22.75 -7.22 -9.10
N LEU A 106 21.77 -6.65 -8.39
CA LEU A 106 21.89 -6.25 -6.98
C LEU A 106 22.09 -7.46 -6.05
N ASN A 107 21.35 -8.56 -6.28
CA ASN A 107 21.53 -9.80 -5.52
C ASN A 107 22.87 -10.50 -5.78
N THR A 108 23.52 -10.22 -6.91
CA THR A 108 24.81 -10.87 -7.24
C THR A 108 25.99 -10.21 -6.51
N GLN A 109 25.82 -8.98 -6.00
CA GLN A 109 26.86 -8.28 -5.21
C GLN A 109 26.73 -8.50 -3.70
N SER A 110 25.64 -9.10 -3.20
CA SER A 110 25.49 -9.48 -1.79
C SER A 110 26.09 -10.86 -1.46
N ASP A 111 26.48 -11.63 -2.47
CA ASP A 111 27.07 -12.97 -2.36
C ASP A 111 28.60 -12.98 -2.58
N LEU A 112 29.24 -11.80 -2.64
CA LEU A 112 30.69 -11.59 -2.71
C LEU A 112 31.16 -10.70 -1.55
#